data_AF-A0A2I0LFU4-F1
#
_entry.id   AF-A0A2I0LFU4-F1
#
_cell.length_a   1.000
_cell.length_b   1.000
_cell.length_c   1.000
_cell.angle_alpha   90.00
_cell.angle_beta   90.00
_cell.angle_gamma   90.00
#
_symmetry.space_group_name_H-M   'P 1'
#
loop_
_entity.id
_entity.type
_entity.pdbx_description
1 polymer ?
#
loop_
_entity_poly.entity_id
_entity_poly.type
_entity_poly.pdbx_seq_one_letter_code
_entity_poly.pdbx_strand_id
1 'polypeptide(L)'
;MELKKEKLVRFYSDGKKGGRDQSPEVELLSSKYKSSASSMLKPENVLLGARYKLPDTFKPGGGSKVFPEELAPWRKKILDPGSDIVLMWNRIFIFSCLVALFVDPLYFYLPTLEGTTNNFCVKTDYNLRIVVTCFRTLADLFYLLHMFIKFRTAYIAPSSRVFGRGELVMDPKKIAQRYIRSDFFIDLIATLPLPQMVIWFVIPATRSARTDHNNNALALIVLLQYIPRLYLIFPLSSQIIKANGVVTKTAWAGAAYNLLLYLLASHVLGAAWYVISVDRYTSCWKSICRKEKSPTPCLLRYLDCNSFSHSDRQTWADTTNVFNNCNPDNNATTFKYGIFENAVTKNVVSTNFIEKYLYCLWWGLQQL
;
A
#
# COMPACT_ATOMS: atom_id res chain seq x y z
N MET A 1 -7.01 -28.52 38.32
CA MET A 1 -6.24 -28.94 37.14
C MET A 1 -7.05 -28.52 35.92
N GLU A 2 -6.67 -27.41 35.30
CA GLU A 2 -7.36 -26.87 34.12
C GLU A 2 -6.99 -27.69 32.89
N LEU A 3 -8.00 -28.28 32.26
CA LEU A 3 -7.84 -28.96 30.97
C LEU A 3 -7.87 -27.91 29.85
N LYS A 4 -6.67 -27.64 29.33
CA LYS A 4 -6.41 -26.86 28.12
C LYS A 4 -7.17 -27.47 26.95
N LYS A 5 -8.22 -26.79 26.46
CA LYS A 5 -8.92 -27.14 25.22
C LYS A 5 -7.95 -26.98 24.04
N GLU A 6 -7.49 -28.08 23.48
CA GLU A 6 -6.86 -28.08 22.17
C GLU A 6 -7.89 -27.68 21.11
N LYS A 7 -7.67 -26.54 20.45
CA LYS A 7 -8.39 -26.17 19.23
C LYS A 7 -7.84 -26.99 18.08
N LEU A 8 -8.52 -28.09 17.75
CA LEU A 8 -8.30 -28.82 16.52
C LEU A 8 -8.89 -28.01 15.35
N VAL A 9 -8.06 -27.32 14.58
CA VAL A 9 -8.49 -26.64 13.35
C VAL A 9 -8.55 -27.68 12.23
N ARG A 10 -9.75 -28.15 11.90
CA ARG A 10 -10.01 -28.94 10.69
C ARG A 10 -10.02 -28.00 9.48
N PHE A 11 -9.14 -28.25 8.51
CA PHE A 11 -9.28 -27.70 7.16
C PHE A 11 -10.13 -28.65 6.33
N TYR A 12 -11.29 -28.18 5.86
CA TYR A 12 -12.08 -28.89 4.85
C TYR A 12 -11.35 -28.78 3.50
N SER A 13 -11.10 -29.91 2.86
CA SER A 13 -10.70 -29.97 1.46
C SER A 13 -11.96 -30.14 0.63
N ASP A 14 -12.35 -29.09 -0.10
CA ASP A 14 -13.53 -29.12 -0.96
C ASP A 14 -13.13 -29.72 -2.31
N GLY A 15 -13.47 -31.00 -2.49
CA GLY A 15 -13.35 -31.70 -3.75
C GLY A 15 -14.61 -31.48 -4.58
N LYS A 16 -14.55 -30.58 -5.58
CA LYS A 16 -15.59 -30.49 -6.61
C LYS A 16 -15.56 -31.72 -7.51
N LYS A 17 -16.52 -32.63 -7.33
CA LYS A 17 -17.10 -33.45 -8.42
C LYS A 17 -18.48 -32.88 -8.73
N GLY A 18 -18.75 -32.65 -10.02
CA GLY A 18 -19.96 -32.00 -10.50
C GLY A 18 -21.21 -32.90 -10.47
N GLY A 19 -22.36 -32.25 -10.65
CA GLY A 19 -23.60 -32.89 -11.10
C GLY A 19 -24.88 -32.42 -10.42
N ARG A 20 -25.64 -31.60 -11.16
CA ARG A 20 -27.11 -31.44 -11.22
C ARG A 20 -27.90 -30.72 -10.12
N ASP A 21 -28.83 -29.91 -10.66
CA ASP A 21 -29.93 -29.13 -10.10
C ASP A 21 -30.78 -29.85 -9.04
N GLN A 22 -31.13 -29.13 -7.96
CA GLN A 22 -32.51 -28.72 -7.63
C GLN A 22 -32.53 -27.86 -6.35
N SER A 23 -33.38 -26.84 -6.37
CA SER A 23 -33.72 -25.91 -5.28
C SER A 23 -34.85 -26.46 -4.37
N PRO A 24 -35.14 -25.83 -3.21
CA PRO A 24 -35.37 -26.54 -1.94
C PRO A 24 -36.84 -26.59 -1.49
N GLU A 25 -37.13 -27.47 -0.53
CA GLU A 25 -38.32 -27.34 0.33
C GLU A 25 -37.94 -27.50 1.81
N VAL A 26 -38.54 -26.63 2.60
CA VAL A 26 -38.34 -26.35 4.02
C VAL A 26 -39.21 -27.31 4.83
N GLU A 27 -38.67 -27.93 5.89
CA GLU A 27 -39.47 -28.07 7.11
C GLU A 27 -38.64 -28.21 8.38
N LEU A 28 -39.09 -27.44 9.37
CA LEU A 28 -38.52 -27.15 10.67
C LEU A 28 -39.14 -28.11 11.68
N LEU A 29 -38.36 -28.82 12.49
CA LEU A 29 -38.88 -29.40 13.74
C LEU A 29 -37.84 -29.40 14.85
N SER A 30 -38.09 -28.50 15.80
CA SER A 30 -37.44 -28.41 17.10
C SER A 30 -37.91 -29.57 17.99
N SER A 31 -37.01 -30.16 18.79
CA SER A 31 -37.41 -30.83 20.02
C SER A 31 -36.27 -30.87 21.05
N LYS A 32 -36.57 -30.32 22.22
CA LYS A 32 -35.84 -30.37 23.50
C LYS A 32 -35.95 -31.76 24.14
N TYR A 33 -34.89 -32.24 24.80
CA TYR A 33 -34.95 -33.13 25.99
C TYR A 33 -33.64 -32.95 26.79
N LYS A 34 -33.59 -32.27 27.96
CA LYS A 34 -33.81 -32.72 29.36
C LYS A 34 -33.09 -34.04 29.73
N SER A 35 -32.03 -33.96 30.55
CA SER A 35 -31.94 -34.38 31.99
C SER A 35 -31.61 -35.88 32.14
N SER A 36 -30.93 -36.46 33.12
CA SER A 36 -30.36 -36.11 34.43
C SER A 36 -29.67 -37.42 34.97
N ALA A 37 -28.95 -37.30 36.09
CA ALA A 37 -28.64 -38.33 37.10
C ALA A 37 -27.43 -39.25 36.79
N SER A 38 -26.35 -39.23 37.59
CA SER A 38 -26.12 -39.70 38.99
C SER A 38 -25.11 -40.88 38.86
N SER A 39 -24.23 -41.28 39.77
CA SER A 39 -24.00 -41.14 41.22
C SER A 39 -22.61 -41.74 41.54
N MET A 40 -22.23 -41.76 42.83
CA MET A 40 -21.24 -42.65 43.50
C MET A 40 -19.86 -42.07 43.88
N LEU A 41 -19.85 -41.45 45.06
CA LEU A 41 -19.06 -41.75 46.28
C LEU A 41 -17.52 -41.94 46.23
N LYS A 42 -16.90 -41.12 47.10
CA LYS A 42 -15.53 -41.03 47.67
C LYS A 42 -15.06 -42.33 48.39
N PRO A 43 -13.75 -42.52 48.75
CA PRO A 43 -13.05 -41.69 49.75
C PRO A 43 -11.54 -41.41 49.55
N GLU A 44 -11.03 -40.57 50.47
CA GLU A 44 -9.70 -39.96 50.62
C GLU A 44 -8.60 -40.90 51.14
N ASN A 45 -7.32 -40.66 50.79
CA ASN A 45 -6.28 -40.14 51.69
C ASN A 45 -4.82 -40.32 51.20
N VAL A 46 -4.12 -39.19 51.16
CA VAL A 46 -2.82 -38.86 51.79
C VAL A 46 -1.52 -39.64 51.48
N LEU A 47 -0.55 -38.79 51.15
CA LEU A 47 0.88 -38.82 50.83
C LEU A 47 1.86 -39.35 51.92
N LEU A 48 3.13 -39.51 51.49
CA LEU A 48 4.42 -39.82 52.18
C LEU A 48 4.71 -41.31 52.39
N GLY A 49 5.88 -41.87 52.06
CA GLY A 49 7.19 -41.31 51.74
C GLY A 49 8.25 -42.23 52.36
N ALA A 50 8.96 -43.03 51.57
CA ALA A 50 10.10 -43.82 52.06
C ALA A 50 11.13 -44.08 50.96
N ARG A 51 12.35 -43.59 51.18
CA ARG A 51 13.56 -43.86 50.39
C ARG A 51 14.10 -45.25 50.71
N TYR A 52 14.44 -46.03 49.70
CA TYR A 52 15.50 -47.03 49.79
C TYR A 52 16.37 -46.97 48.52
N LYS A 53 17.69 -46.84 48.73
CA LYS A 53 18.76 -47.01 47.73
C LYS A 53 19.44 -48.35 48.02
N LEU A 54 19.58 -49.23 47.02
CA LEU A 54 20.76 -50.06 46.68
C LEU A 54 20.44 -50.93 45.44
N PRO A 55 21.42 -51.58 44.76
CA PRO A 55 22.06 -51.08 43.55
C PRO A 55 21.82 -51.95 42.30
N ASP A 56 22.33 -51.45 41.18
CA ASP A 56 22.30 -52.00 39.81
C ASP A 56 22.65 -53.49 39.66
N THR A 57 21.88 -54.20 38.83
CA THR A 57 22.44 -55.12 37.81
C THR A 57 21.49 -55.31 36.61
N PHE A 58 21.82 -54.62 35.51
CA PHE A 58 21.70 -55.01 34.09
C PHE A 58 20.62 -55.98 33.56
N LYS A 59 19.60 -55.41 32.89
CA LYS A 59 19.13 -55.62 31.49
C LYS A 59 17.62 -55.27 31.41
N PRO A 60 17.15 -54.49 30.41
CA PRO A 60 16.80 -55.11 29.13
C PRO A 60 17.07 -54.22 27.89
N GLY A 61 17.08 -54.87 26.73
CA GLY A 61 17.03 -54.21 25.43
C GLY A 61 15.66 -53.56 25.15
N GLY A 62 15.63 -52.74 24.10
CA GLY A 62 14.41 -52.15 23.56
C GLY A 62 14.16 -50.72 24.04
N GLY A 63 14.80 -49.76 23.39
CA GLY A 63 14.47 -48.35 23.55
C GLY A 63 15.19 -47.54 22.49
N SER A 64 14.44 -47.07 21.49
CA SER A 64 14.91 -46.03 20.58
C SER A 64 15.41 -44.86 21.43
N LYS A 65 16.73 -44.71 21.53
CA LYS A 65 17.34 -43.50 22.06
C LYS A 65 16.99 -42.37 21.11
N VAL A 66 15.84 -41.74 21.34
CA VAL A 66 15.55 -40.41 20.80
C VAL A 66 16.53 -39.50 21.53
N PHE A 67 17.68 -39.27 20.89
CA PHE A 67 18.54 -38.18 21.28
C PHE A 67 17.67 -36.91 21.27
N PRO A 68 17.64 -36.12 22.35
CA PRO A 68 17.17 -34.75 22.25
C PRO A 68 18.10 -34.11 21.24
N GLU A 69 17.60 -33.90 20.02
CA GLU A 69 18.30 -33.12 19.01
C GLU A 69 18.61 -31.79 19.68
N GLU A 70 19.89 -31.55 20.00
CA GLU A 70 20.37 -30.28 20.54
C GLU A 70 19.93 -29.21 19.56
N LEU A 71 18.83 -28.54 19.90
CA LEU A 71 18.17 -27.54 19.08
C LEU A 71 19.16 -26.42 18.81
N ALA A 72 19.80 -26.49 17.64
CA ALA A 72 20.83 -25.56 17.24
C ALA A 72 20.35 -24.10 17.46
N PRO A 73 21.21 -23.20 18.00
CA PRO A 73 20.82 -21.84 18.38
C PRO A 73 20.13 -21.03 17.27
N TRP A 74 20.36 -21.39 16.01
CA TRP A 74 19.74 -20.81 14.82
C TRP A 74 18.21 -20.98 14.76
N ARG A 75 17.66 -22.08 15.31
CA ARG A 75 16.19 -22.28 15.37
C ARG A 75 15.51 -21.25 16.28
N LYS A 76 16.22 -20.65 17.25
CA LYS A 76 15.67 -19.61 18.14
C LYS A 76 15.50 -18.25 17.46
N LYS A 77 16.04 -18.05 16.24
CA LYS A 77 15.98 -16.77 15.50
C LYS A 77 15.03 -16.78 14.31
N ILE A 78 14.30 -17.87 14.09
CA ILE A 78 13.40 -18.05 12.94
C ILE A 78 11.96 -18.01 13.45
N LEU A 79 11.15 -17.17 12.82
CA LEU A 79 9.77 -16.92 13.17
C LEU A 79 8.88 -17.97 12.52
N ASP A 80 7.97 -18.53 13.30
CA ASP A 80 6.91 -19.38 12.78
C ASP A 80 5.86 -18.48 12.07
N PRO A 81 5.52 -18.75 10.80
CA PRO A 81 4.47 -18.01 10.09
C PRO A 81 3.11 -18.05 10.78
N GLY A 82 2.83 -19.08 11.60
CA GLY A 82 1.62 -19.20 12.39
C GLY A 82 1.65 -18.47 13.74
N SER A 83 2.77 -17.85 14.10
CA SER A 83 2.89 -17.14 15.38
C SER A 83 2.04 -15.87 15.41
N ASP A 84 1.46 -15.57 16.58
CA ASP A 84 0.66 -14.36 16.79
C ASP A 84 1.44 -13.07 16.48
N ILE A 85 2.76 -13.07 16.69
CA ILE A 85 3.66 -11.95 16.42
C ILE A 85 3.72 -11.67 14.90
N VAL A 86 3.92 -12.70 14.07
CA VAL A 86 3.99 -12.54 12.61
C VAL A 86 2.62 -12.14 12.06
N LEU A 87 1.54 -12.71 12.57
CA LEU A 87 0.18 -12.33 12.17
C LEU A 87 -0.15 -10.88 12.54
N MET A 88 0.25 -10.43 13.73
CA MET A 88 0.08 -9.03 14.16
C MET A 88 0.94 -8.08 13.31
N TRP A 89 2.20 -8.43 13.04
CA TRP A 89 3.06 -7.65 12.16
C TRP A 89 2.49 -7.52 10.75
N ASN A 90 1.99 -8.62 10.17
CA ASN A 90 1.39 -8.58 8.83
C ASN A 90 0.16 -7.66 8.79
N ARG A 91 -0.64 -7.57 9.87
CA ARG A 91 -1.76 -6.61 9.96
C ARG A 91 -1.28 -5.16 10.01
N ILE A 92 -0.28 -4.86 10.86
CA ILE A 92 0.32 -3.52 10.96
C ILE A 92 0.91 -3.12 9.62
N PHE A 93 1.62 -4.03 8.97
CA PHE A 93 2.22 -3.82 7.65
C PHE A 93 1.16 -3.50 6.59
N ILE A 94 0.07 -4.28 6.49
CA ILE A 94 -1.03 -3.96 5.55
C ILE A 94 -1.59 -2.57 5.80
N PHE A 95 -1.84 -2.22 7.07
CA PHE A 95 -2.35 -0.89 7.39
C PHE A 95 -1.38 0.21 6.95
N SER A 96 -0.08 0.05 7.23
CA SER A 96 0.97 0.96 6.76
C SER A 96 0.99 1.06 5.23
N CYS A 97 0.86 -0.07 4.52
CA CYS A 97 0.80 -0.11 3.06
C CYS A 97 -0.43 0.59 2.49
N LEU A 98 -1.61 0.43 3.12
CA LEU A 98 -2.83 1.14 2.71
C LEU A 98 -2.68 2.65 2.88
N VAL A 99 -2.11 3.10 4.00
CA VAL A 99 -1.79 4.52 4.20
C VAL A 99 -0.80 5.01 3.13
N ALA A 100 0.23 4.23 2.83
CA ALA A 100 1.20 4.58 1.78
C ALA A 100 0.54 4.72 0.39
N LEU A 101 -0.42 3.86 0.05
CA LEU A 101 -1.18 3.98 -1.21
C LEU A 101 -2.01 5.27 -1.29
N PHE A 102 -2.52 5.78 -0.16
CA PHE A 102 -3.21 7.07 -0.12
C PHE A 102 -2.23 8.25 -0.20
N VAL A 103 -1.01 8.10 0.32
CA VAL A 103 0.01 9.16 0.29
C VAL A 103 0.64 9.29 -1.11
N ASP A 104 0.78 8.19 -1.86
CA ASP A 104 1.47 8.20 -3.17
C ASP A 104 0.84 9.19 -4.20
N PRO A 105 -0.49 9.27 -4.41
CA PRO A 105 -1.07 10.23 -5.34
C PRO A 105 -1.00 11.69 -4.88
N LEU A 106 -0.67 11.96 -3.61
CA LEU A 106 -0.47 13.33 -3.13
C LEU A 106 0.68 14.05 -3.84
N TYR A 107 1.66 13.30 -4.37
CA TYR A 107 2.73 13.87 -5.20
C TYR A 107 2.21 14.57 -6.46
N PHE A 108 1.03 14.21 -6.96
CA PHE A 108 0.44 14.86 -8.13
C PHE A 108 -0.07 16.27 -7.84
N TYR A 109 -0.30 16.63 -6.57
CA TYR A 109 -0.71 17.97 -6.15
C TYR A 109 0.44 18.93 -5.88
N LEU A 110 1.70 18.48 -6.07
CA LEU A 110 2.89 19.32 -5.90
C LEU A 110 2.94 20.55 -6.82
N PRO A 111 2.75 20.42 -8.16
CA PRO A 111 2.73 21.59 -9.02
C PRO A 111 1.41 22.35 -8.79
N THR A 112 1.51 23.61 -8.38
CA THR A 112 0.38 24.51 -8.14
C THR A 112 0.61 25.78 -8.94
N LEU A 113 -0.47 26.38 -9.42
CA LEU A 113 -0.40 27.68 -10.07
C LEU A 113 -0.60 28.76 -9.03
N GLU A 114 0.28 29.75 -9.03
CA GLU A 114 0.21 30.90 -8.12
C GLU A 114 0.22 32.18 -8.97
N GLY A 115 -0.60 33.16 -8.61
CA GLY A 115 -0.63 34.46 -9.28
C GLY A 115 -2.01 35.12 -9.33
N THR A 116 -2.02 36.34 -9.85
CA THR A 116 -3.20 37.15 -10.15
C THR A 116 -3.38 37.31 -11.66
N THR A 117 -4.44 38.01 -12.09
CA THR A 117 -5.02 38.07 -13.44
C THR A 117 -4.03 38.11 -14.63
N ASN A 118 -2.83 38.68 -14.49
CA ASN A 118 -1.78 38.72 -15.54
C ASN A 118 -0.38 38.27 -15.06
N ASN A 119 -0.31 37.56 -13.94
CA ASN A 119 0.95 37.28 -13.28
C ASN A 119 1.01 35.85 -12.73
N PHE A 120 0.56 34.88 -13.53
CA PHE A 120 0.58 33.49 -13.13
C PHE A 120 1.95 32.83 -13.33
N CYS A 121 2.24 31.84 -12.51
CA CYS A 121 3.43 31.02 -12.63
C CYS A 121 3.21 29.66 -11.98
N VAL A 122 4.10 28.71 -12.28
CA VAL A 122 4.12 27.38 -11.68
C VAL A 122 5.03 27.39 -10.47
N LYS A 123 4.50 26.95 -9.34
CA LYS A 123 5.23 26.70 -8.11
C LYS A 123 5.15 25.24 -7.73
N THR A 124 6.19 24.75 -7.07
CA THR A 124 6.14 23.47 -6.37
C THR A 124 5.84 23.73 -4.90
N ASP A 125 4.78 23.13 -4.36
CA ASP A 125 4.46 23.23 -2.95
C ASP A 125 5.52 22.49 -2.11
N TYR A 126 6.37 23.27 -1.44
CA TYR A 126 7.48 22.76 -0.62
C TYR A 126 6.98 22.07 0.66
N ASN A 127 5.89 22.57 1.25
CA ASN A 127 5.35 22.04 2.50
C ASN A 127 4.72 20.67 2.25
N LEU A 128 3.88 20.56 1.21
CA LEU A 128 3.31 19.28 0.79
C LEU A 128 4.43 18.29 0.42
N ARG A 129 5.47 18.74 -0.29
CA ARG A 129 6.63 17.90 -0.62
C ARG A 129 7.32 17.32 0.60
N ILE A 130 7.58 18.11 1.64
CA ILE A 130 8.18 17.61 2.88
C ILE A 130 7.26 16.59 3.55
N VAL A 131 5.99 16.94 3.72
CA VAL A 131 5.02 16.09 4.43
C VAL A 131 4.89 14.73 3.75
N VAL A 132 4.65 14.71 2.43
CA VAL A 132 4.53 13.47 1.66
C VAL A 132 5.84 12.68 1.69
N THR A 133 6.99 13.34 1.59
CA THR A 133 8.31 12.68 1.72
C THR A 133 8.45 12.00 3.08
N CYS A 134 8.11 12.69 4.17
CA CYS A 134 8.21 12.16 5.54
C CYS A 134 7.37 10.89 5.72
N PHE A 135 6.07 10.94 5.38
CA PHE A 135 5.20 9.76 5.46
C PHE A 135 5.70 8.62 4.58
N ARG A 136 6.24 8.95 3.40
CA ARG A 136 6.80 7.96 2.48
C ARG A 136 8.05 7.30 3.03
N THR A 137 8.97 8.06 3.64
CA THR A 137 10.17 7.49 4.29
C THR A 137 9.80 6.55 5.44
N LEU A 138 8.78 6.91 6.22
CA LEU A 138 8.26 6.07 7.29
C LEU A 138 7.67 4.77 6.73
N ALA A 139 6.87 4.84 5.67
CA ALA A 139 6.32 3.66 5.00
C ALA A 139 7.44 2.76 4.44
N ASP A 140 8.44 3.34 3.77
CA ASP A 140 9.56 2.59 3.19
C ASP A 140 10.38 1.85 4.27
N LEU A 141 10.50 2.41 5.49
CA LEU A 141 11.06 1.71 6.65
C LEU A 141 10.23 0.46 7.02
N PHE A 142 8.89 0.56 7.04
CA PHE A 142 8.04 -0.61 7.27
C PHE A 142 8.19 -1.68 6.19
N TYR A 143 8.35 -1.29 4.91
CA TYR A 143 8.65 -2.21 3.81
C TYR A 143 10.00 -2.92 4.01
N LEU A 144 11.05 -2.20 4.38
CA LEU A 144 12.37 -2.78 4.68
C LEU A 144 12.30 -3.77 5.86
N LEU A 145 11.60 -3.39 6.93
CA LEU A 145 11.39 -4.26 8.09
C LEU A 145 10.59 -5.52 7.72
N HIS A 146 9.56 -5.38 6.89
CA HIS A 146 8.77 -6.52 6.41
C HIS A 146 9.61 -7.45 5.52
N MET A 147 10.43 -6.91 4.62
CA MET A 147 11.39 -7.68 3.82
C MET A 147 12.36 -8.45 4.71
N PHE A 148 12.91 -7.81 5.75
CA PHE A 148 13.80 -8.47 6.72
C PHE A 148 13.10 -9.60 7.49
N ILE A 149 11.84 -9.41 7.87
CA ILE A 149 11.04 -10.44 8.54
C ILE A 149 10.76 -11.62 7.62
N LYS A 150 10.52 -11.41 6.32
CA LYS A 150 10.37 -12.51 5.34
C LYS A 150 11.61 -13.41 5.25
N PHE A 151 12.82 -12.86 5.33
CA PHE A 151 14.05 -13.65 5.41
C PHE A 151 14.18 -14.51 6.67
N ARG A 152 13.43 -14.16 7.73
CA ARG A 152 13.43 -14.85 9.03
C ARG A 152 12.18 -15.69 9.27
N THR A 153 11.22 -15.69 8.34
CA THR A 153 9.96 -16.42 8.50
C THR A 153 10.08 -17.78 7.83
N ALA A 154 9.74 -18.84 8.56
CA ALA A 154 9.70 -20.18 8.04
C ALA A 154 8.57 -20.37 7.04
N TYR A 155 8.67 -21.40 6.20
CA TYR A 155 7.64 -21.70 5.21
C TYR A 155 7.19 -23.15 5.29
N ILE A 156 5.93 -23.37 4.91
CA ILE A 156 5.36 -24.71 4.77
C ILE A 156 5.67 -25.23 3.37
N ALA A 157 6.33 -26.39 3.28
CA ALA A 157 6.71 -26.98 1.99
C ALA A 157 5.46 -27.38 1.16
N PRO A 158 5.33 -26.97 -0.12
CA PRO A 158 4.16 -27.31 -0.95
C PRO A 158 3.92 -28.82 -1.08
N SER A 159 4.99 -29.61 -1.17
CA SER A 159 4.96 -31.08 -1.27
C SER A 159 4.30 -31.74 -0.05
N SER A 160 4.42 -31.13 1.13
CA SER A 160 3.82 -31.64 2.37
C SER A 160 2.34 -31.28 2.54
N ARG A 161 1.78 -30.39 1.70
CA ARG A 161 0.35 -30.05 1.71
C ARG A 161 -0.53 -31.19 1.19
N VAL A 162 0.01 -32.04 0.32
CA VAL A 162 -0.72 -33.16 -0.32
C VAL A 162 -1.00 -34.31 0.67
N PHE A 163 -0.23 -34.40 1.76
CA PHE A 163 -0.42 -35.41 2.82
C PHE A 163 -1.02 -34.86 4.12
N GLY A 164 -1.53 -33.62 4.11
CA GLY A 164 -2.21 -33.01 5.27
C GLY A 164 -1.32 -32.67 6.47
N ARG A 165 -0.03 -33.03 6.44
CA ARG A 165 0.95 -32.78 7.51
C ARG A 165 2.01 -31.83 6.97
N GLY A 166 1.67 -30.55 6.88
CA GLY A 166 2.58 -29.52 6.39
C GLY A 166 3.89 -29.53 7.19
N GLU A 167 5.02 -29.84 6.54
CA GLU A 167 6.33 -29.81 7.17
C GLU A 167 6.85 -28.37 7.15
N LEU A 168 7.20 -27.86 8.33
CA LEU A 168 7.71 -26.51 8.52
C LEU A 168 9.23 -26.50 8.30
N VAL A 169 9.67 -25.89 7.21
CA VAL A 169 11.10 -25.77 6.89
C VAL A 169 11.68 -24.57 7.64
N MET A 170 12.51 -24.85 8.65
CA MET A 170 13.17 -23.86 9.51
C MET A 170 14.64 -23.63 9.15
N ASP A 171 15.14 -24.12 8.00
CA ASP A 171 16.54 -23.93 7.61
C ASP A 171 16.74 -22.53 6.98
N PRO A 172 17.55 -21.64 7.58
CA PRO A 172 17.73 -20.27 7.10
C PRO A 172 18.29 -20.20 5.68
N LYS A 173 19.14 -21.15 5.27
CA LYS A 173 19.71 -21.16 3.91
C LYS A 173 18.62 -21.48 2.88
N LYS A 174 17.77 -22.46 3.17
CA LYS A 174 16.64 -22.84 2.30
C LYS A 174 15.58 -21.75 2.24
N ILE A 175 15.31 -21.08 3.36
CA ILE A 175 14.40 -19.92 3.43
C ILE A 175 14.92 -18.79 2.54
N ALA A 176 16.17 -18.36 2.72
CA ALA A 176 16.76 -17.28 1.94
C ALA A 176 16.81 -17.61 0.44
N GLN A 177 17.24 -18.82 0.07
CA GLN A 177 17.34 -19.23 -1.33
C GLN A 177 15.96 -19.26 -2.01
N ARG A 178 14.93 -19.73 -1.31
CA ARG A 178 13.56 -19.72 -1.83
C ARG A 178 13.07 -18.29 -2.04
N TYR A 179 13.22 -17.44 -1.03
CA TYR A 179 12.73 -16.07 -1.07
C TYR A 179 13.41 -15.23 -2.16
N ILE A 180 14.74 -15.38 -2.32
CA ILE A 180 15.51 -14.71 -3.38
C ILE A 180 15.02 -15.11 -4.78
N ARG A 181 14.62 -16.36 -4.98
CA ARG A 181 14.14 -16.86 -6.28
C ARG A 181 12.68 -16.50 -6.62
N SER A 182 11.84 -16.19 -5.63
CA SER A 182 10.43 -15.89 -5.87
C SER A 182 10.12 -14.39 -5.74
N ASP A 183 9.99 -13.91 -4.50
CA ASP A 183 9.30 -12.66 -4.19
C ASP A 183 10.26 -11.50 -3.92
N PHE A 184 11.54 -11.80 -3.69
CA PHE A 184 12.55 -10.82 -3.30
C PHE A 184 12.67 -9.64 -4.29
N PHE A 185 12.69 -9.89 -5.60
CA PHE A 185 12.83 -8.81 -6.58
C PHE A 185 11.61 -7.89 -6.61
N ILE A 186 10.41 -8.44 -6.43
CA ILE A 186 9.16 -7.66 -6.39
C ILE A 186 9.12 -6.81 -5.12
N ASP A 187 9.43 -7.42 -3.98
CA ASP A 187 9.54 -6.72 -2.69
C ASP A 187 10.62 -5.63 -2.74
N LEU A 188 11.77 -5.91 -3.35
CA LEU A 188 12.86 -4.96 -3.51
C LEU A 188 12.42 -3.75 -4.35
N ILE A 189 11.85 -3.97 -5.54
CA ILE A 189 11.37 -2.88 -6.42
C ILE A 189 10.34 -2.01 -5.71
N ALA A 190 9.41 -2.61 -4.97
CA ALA A 190 8.40 -1.85 -4.22
C ALA A 190 8.98 -1.04 -3.06
N THR A 191 10.07 -1.54 -2.45
CA THR A 191 10.75 -0.88 -1.33
C THR A 191 11.65 0.28 -1.77
N LEU A 192 12.05 0.35 -3.05
CA LEU A 192 12.92 1.41 -3.54
C LEU A 192 12.24 2.80 -3.43
N PRO A 193 12.89 3.80 -2.82
CA PRO A 193 12.37 5.16 -2.71
C PRO A 193 12.56 5.98 -4.01
N LEU A 194 12.28 5.40 -5.19
CA LEU A 194 12.51 6.10 -6.48
C LEU A 194 11.84 7.48 -6.58
N PRO A 195 10.61 7.75 -6.08
CA PRO A 195 9.95 9.04 -6.23
C PRO A 195 10.66 10.07 -5.37
N GLN A 196 11.11 9.69 -4.16
CA GLN A 196 11.91 10.58 -3.31
C GLN A 196 13.25 10.92 -3.98
N MET A 197 13.94 9.91 -4.53
CA MET A 197 15.20 10.13 -5.22
C MET A 197 15.05 11.06 -6.43
N VAL A 198 14.00 10.88 -7.21
CA VAL A 198 13.73 11.72 -8.38
C VAL A 198 13.35 13.14 -7.96
N ILE A 199 12.49 13.29 -6.95
CA ILE A 199 11.99 14.61 -6.52
C ILE A 199 13.10 15.45 -5.89
N TRP A 200 13.98 14.85 -5.10
CA TRP A 200 15.03 15.56 -4.37
C TRP A 200 16.32 15.72 -5.15
N PHE A 201 16.67 14.78 -6.03
CA PHE A 201 17.94 14.82 -6.76
C PHE A 201 17.75 15.12 -8.25
N VAL A 202 16.81 14.46 -8.92
CA VAL A 202 16.68 14.58 -10.39
C VAL A 202 15.98 15.88 -10.81
N ILE A 203 14.86 16.26 -10.19
CA ILE A 203 14.16 17.51 -10.54
C ILE A 203 15.08 18.73 -10.33
N PRO A 204 15.71 18.93 -9.16
CA PRO A 204 16.50 20.15 -8.94
C PRO A 204 17.75 20.21 -9.83
N ALA A 205 18.38 19.07 -10.09
CA ALA A 205 19.57 19.00 -10.95
C ALA A 205 19.25 19.23 -12.44
N THR A 206 18.03 18.91 -12.89
CA THR A 206 17.62 19.10 -14.30
C THR A 206 16.95 20.46 -14.53
N ARG A 207 16.40 21.10 -13.48
CA ARG A 207 15.74 22.41 -13.54
C ARG A 207 16.64 23.54 -14.03
N SER A 208 17.96 23.45 -13.82
CA SER A 208 18.94 24.44 -14.30
C SER A 208 19.30 24.31 -15.78
N ALA A 209 19.15 23.12 -16.37
CA ALA A 209 19.53 22.84 -17.76
C ALA A 209 18.33 22.81 -18.73
N ARG A 210 17.13 22.49 -18.25
CA ARG A 210 15.88 22.51 -19.03
C ARG A 210 14.78 23.16 -18.20
N THR A 211 14.23 24.26 -18.69
CA THR A 211 13.02 24.94 -18.16
C THR A 211 11.73 24.16 -18.44
N ASP A 212 11.84 22.88 -18.79
CA ASP A 212 10.70 21.99 -18.88
C ASP A 212 10.40 21.42 -17.51
N HIS A 213 9.41 22.01 -16.83
CA HIS A 213 8.70 21.33 -15.75
C HIS A 213 8.13 20.02 -16.29
N ASN A 214 8.89 18.92 -16.18
CA ASN A 214 8.50 17.58 -16.58
C ASN A 214 7.56 16.97 -15.53
N ASN A 215 6.43 17.63 -15.28
CA ASN A 215 5.35 17.13 -14.43
C ASN A 215 4.89 15.75 -14.91
N ASN A 216 4.96 15.50 -16.22
CA ASN A 216 4.66 14.21 -16.85
C ASN A 216 5.65 13.10 -16.49
N ALA A 217 6.95 13.40 -16.32
CA ALA A 217 7.92 12.38 -15.90
C ALA A 217 7.70 11.98 -14.43
N LEU A 218 7.37 12.95 -13.58
CA LEU A 218 7.01 12.70 -12.18
C LEU A 218 5.73 11.88 -12.08
N ALA A 219 4.71 12.26 -12.86
CA ALA A 219 3.46 11.52 -12.96
C ALA A 219 3.70 10.06 -13.37
N LEU A 220 4.51 9.85 -14.40
CA LEU A 220 4.84 8.52 -14.92
C LEU A 220 5.67 7.68 -13.94
N ILE A 221 6.64 8.27 -13.24
CA ILE A 221 7.47 7.57 -12.26
C ILE A 221 6.66 7.14 -11.04
N VAL A 222 5.82 8.04 -10.51
CA VAL A 222 4.92 7.73 -9.39
C VAL A 222 3.93 6.64 -9.82
N LEU A 223 3.33 6.74 -11.01
CA LEU A 223 2.43 5.71 -11.53
C LEU A 223 3.13 4.35 -11.73
N LEU A 224 4.33 4.34 -12.30
CA LEU A 224 5.11 3.12 -12.53
C LEU A 224 5.47 2.43 -11.20
N GLN A 225 5.76 3.22 -10.16
CA GLN A 225 6.01 2.72 -8.80
C GLN A 225 4.76 2.24 -8.07
N TYR A 226 3.62 2.84 -8.36
CA TYR A 226 2.35 2.50 -7.73
C TYR A 226 1.89 1.08 -8.10
N ILE A 227 2.18 0.62 -9.32
CA ILE A 227 1.77 -0.71 -9.81
C ILE A 227 2.41 -1.87 -9.01
N PRO A 228 3.75 -1.95 -8.83
CA PRO A 228 4.37 -2.97 -7.98
C PRO A 228 3.83 -2.98 -6.54
N ARG A 229 3.55 -1.80 -5.98
CA ARG A 229 3.02 -1.67 -4.61
C ARG A 229 1.61 -2.23 -4.49
N LEU A 230 0.74 -1.91 -5.43
CA LEU A 230 -0.60 -2.53 -5.53
C LEU A 230 -0.51 -4.05 -5.66
N TYR A 231 0.41 -4.53 -6.51
CA TYR A 231 0.61 -5.97 -6.72
C TYR A 231 1.07 -6.68 -5.44
N LEU A 232 1.85 -6.06 -4.56
CA LEU A 232 2.23 -6.67 -3.28
C LEU A 232 1.11 -6.70 -2.25
N ILE A 233 0.24 -5.67 -2.26
CA ILE A 233 -0.83 -5.53 -1.27
C ILE A 233 -1.96 -6.53 -1.54
N PHE A 234 -2.31 -6.75 -2.82
CA PHE A 234 -3.42 -7.64 -3.21
C PHE A 234 -3.28 -9.12 -2.74
N PRO A 235 -2.15 -9.81 -2.92
CA PRO A 235 -1.96 -11.17 -2.43
C PRO A 235 -1.87 -11.22 -0.91
N LEU A 236 -1.27 -10.22 -0.26
CA LEU A 236 -1.16 -10.17 1.20
C LEU A 236 -2.54 -9.95 1.85
N SER A 237 -3.35 -9.05 1.29
CA SER A 237 -4.72 -8.82 1.73
C SER A 237 -5.59 -10.05 1.49
N SER A 238 -5.49 -10.71 0.33
CA SER A 238 -6.22 -11.95 0.03
C SER A 238 -5.89 -13.08 1.03
N GLN A 239 -4.61 -13.25 1.39
CA GLN A 239 -4.20 -14.26 2.37
C GLN A 239 -4.75 -13.96 3.77
N ILE A 240 -4.74 -12.70 4.19
CA ILE A 240 -5.24 -12.28 5.51
C ILE A 240 -6.78 -12.34 5.59
N ILE A 241 -7.47 -11.98 4.50
CA ILE A 241 -8.92 -12.07 4.39
C ILE A 241 -9.36 -13.54 4.47
N LYS A 242 -8.67 -14.44 3.76
CA LYS A 242 -8.94 -15.89 3.79
C LYS A 242 -8.62 -16.52 5.15
N ALA A 243 -7.54 -16.09 5.82
CA ALA A 243 -7.12 -16.66 7.10
C ALA A 243 -7.95 -16.18 8.30
N ASN A 244 -8.37 -14.91 8.31
CA ASN A 244 -9.09 -14.33 9.45
C ASN A 244 -10.61 -14.26 9.27
N GLY A 245 -11.12 -14.45 8.05
CA GLY A 245 -12.53 -14.28 7.72
C GLY A 245 -13.06 -12.89 8.11
N VAL A 246 -12.22 -11.87 8.26
CA VAL A 246 -12.64 -10.57 8.83
C VAL A 246 -13.63 -9.85 7.91
N VAL A 247 -13.50 -10.05 6.60
CA VAL A 247 -14.48 -9.57 5.60
C VAL A 247 -15.75 -10.43 5.59
N THR A 248 -15.72 -11.65 6.13
CA THR A 248 -16.88 -12.56 6.23
C THR A 248 -17.51 -12.58 7.63
N LYS A 249 -16.89 -11.97 8.65
CA LYS A 249 -17.41 -11.92 10.02
C LYS A 249 -18.57 -10.94 10.16
N THR A 250 -18.55 -9.84 9.41
CA THR A 250 -19.64 -8.85 9.37
C THR A 250 -19.78 -8.30 7.95
N ALA A 251 -21.02 -8.22 7.44
CA ALA A 251 -21.31 -7.65 6.12
C ALA A 251 -20.81 -6.20 5.99
N TRP A 252 -20.82 -5.46 7.10
CA TRP A 252 -20.36 -4.08 7.19
C TRP A 252 -18.84 -3.92 6.94
N ALA A 253 -18.02 -4.86 7.41
CA ALA A 253 -16.58 -4.82 7.16
C ALA A 253 -16.25 -5.01 5.67
N GLY A 254 -17.02 -5.85 4.97
CA GLY A 254 -16.90 -6.00 3.51
C GLY A 254 -17.35 -4.75 2.75
N ALA A 255 -18.46 -4.12 3.16
CA ALA A 255 -18.90 -2.86 2.57
C ALA A 255 -17.85 -1.75 2.76
N ALA A 256 -17.31 -1.59 3.97
CA ALA A 256 -16.27 -0.60 4.26
C ALA A 256 -14.99 -0.83 3.44
N TYR A 257 -14.57 -2.08 3.26
CA TYR A 257 -13.39 -2.40 2.44
C TYR A 257 -13.60 -2.04 0.97
N ASN A 258 -14.76 -2.38 0.40
CA ASN A 258 -15.07 -2.00 -0.99
C ASN A 258 -15.18 -0.48 -1.16
N LEU A 259 -15.80 0.21 -0.20
CA LEU A 259 -15.86 1.68 -0.20
C LEU A 259 -14.46 2.29 -0.15
N LEU A 260 -13.57 1.76 0.69
CA LEU A 260 -12.18 2.23 0.77
C LEU A 260 -11.44 2.10 -0.57
N LEU A 261 -11.62 0.97 -1.27
CA LEU A 261 -11.02 0.75 -2.59
C LEU A 261 -11.59 1.72 -3.64
N TYR A 262 -12.90 1.96 -3.60
CA TYR A 262 -13.56 2.90 -4.51
C TYR A 262 -13.08 4.35 -4.28
N LEU A 263 -12.96 4.76 -3.01
CA LEU A 263 -12.37 6.06 -2.63
C LEU A 263 -10.90 6.17 -3.05
N LEU A 264 -10.12 5.09 -2.91
CA LEU A 264 -8.73 5.07 -3.36
C LEU A 264 -8.62 5.20 -4.89
N ALA A 265 -9.45 4.49 -5.65
CA ALA A 265 -9.48 4.61 -7.11
C ALA A 265 -9.86 6.03 -7.54
N SER A 266 -10.90 6.61 -6.91
CA SER A 266 -11.34 7.99 -7.13
C SER A 266 -10.21 8.98 -6.83
N HIS A 267 -9.50 8.78 -5.71
CA HIS A 267 -8.37 9.60 -5.31
C HIS A 267 -7.23 9.58 -6.35
N VAL A 268 -6.86 8.40 -6.85
CA VAL A 268 -5.83 8.24 -7.88
C VAL A 268 -6.24 8.91 -9.20
N LEU A 269 -7.47 8.68 -9.66
CA LEU A 269 -7.99 9.27 -10.90
C LEU A 269 -8.07 10.80 -10.82
N GLY A 270 -8.58 11.33 -9.72
CA GLY A 270 -8.66 12.77 -9.46
C GLY A 270 -7.29 13.44 -9.41
N ALA A 271 -6.34 12.81 -8.71
CA ALA A 271 -4.97 13.31 -8.61
C ALA A 271 -4.25 13.28 -9.98
N ALA A 272 -4.42 12.21 -10.76
CA ALA A 272 -3.88 12.12 -12.12
C ALA A 272 -4.48 13.19 -13.03
N TRP A 273 -5.80 13.39 -12.96
CA TRP A 273 -6.48 14.46 -13.70
C TRP A 273 -5.93 15.85 -13.32
N TYR A 274 -5.69 16.12 -12.04
CA TYR A 274 -5.11 17.38 -11.58
C TYR A 274 -3.74 17.65 -12.21
N VAL A 275 -2.78 16.72 -12.10
CA VAL A 275 -1.42 16.97 -12.62
C VAL A 275 -1.41 17.13 -14.14
N ILE A 276 -2.25 16.37 -14.86
CA ILE A 276 -2.40 16.51 -16.30
C ILE A 276 -3.08 17.85 -16.65
N SER A 277 -4.04 18.33 -15.85
CA SER A 277 -4.65 19.64 -16.05
C SER A 277 -3.63 20.78 -15.96
N VAL A 278 -2.72 20.71 -14.98
CA VAL A 278 -1.61 21.67 -14.82
C VAL A 278 -0.64 21.57 -16.00
N ASP A 279 -0.29 20.36 -16.45
CA ASP A 279 0.57 20.15 -17.62
C ASP A 279 -0.05 20.72 -18.91
N ARG A 280 -1.36 20.52 -19.10
CA ARG A 280 -2.09 21.05 -20.27
C ARG A 280 -2.17 22.56 -20.24
N TYR A 281 -2.41 23.14 -19.08
CA TYR A 281 -2.45 24.59 -18.95
C TYR A 281 -1.08 25.24 -19.19
N THR A 282 -0.04 24.69 -18.57
CA THR A 282 1.34 25.15 -18.77
C THR A 282 1.84 24.93 -20.19
N SER A 283 1.33 23.91 -20.90
CA SER A 283 1.59 23.71 -22.33
C SER A 283 1.06 24.85 -23.19
N CYS A 284 -0.12 25.41 -22.87
CA CYS A 284 -0.62 26.62 -23.53
C CYS A 284 0.34 27.79 -23.31
N TRP A 285 0.73 28.04 -22.05
CA TRP A 285 1.65 29.13 -21.72
C TRP A 285 2.97 29.01 -22.46
N LYS A 286 3.58 27.81 -22.46
CA LYS A 286 4.83 27.54 -23.19
C LYS A 286 4.66 27.79 -24.69
N SER A 287 3.53 27.43 -25.27
CA SER A 287 3.24 27.63 -26.69
C SER A 287 3.17 29.10 -27.08
N ILE A 288 2.45 29.93 -26.29
CA ILE A 288 2.34 31.37 -26.55
C ILE A 288 3.65 32.08 -26.23
N CYS A 289 4.29 31.76 -25.10
CA CYS A 289 5.58 32.32 -24.70
C CYS A 289 6.66 32.14 -25.78
N ARG A 290 6.75 30.96 -26.42
CA ARG A 290 7.71 30.73 -27.52
C ARG A 290 7.48 31.62 -28.75
N LYS A 291 6.27 32.16 -28.92
CA LYS A 291 5.90 33.05 -30.03
C LYS A 291 6.03 34.53 -29.66
N GLU A 292 6.04 34.87 -28.37
CA GLU A 292 6.08 36.25 -27.86
C GLU A 292 7.52 36.79 -27.84
N LYS A 293 7.82 37.68 -28.80
CA LYS A 293 9.16 38.29 -28.98
C LYS A 293 9.25 39.77 -28.64
N SER A 294 8.12 40.48 -28.61
CA SER A 294 8.03 41.94 -28.46
C SER A 294 6.85 42.28 -27.57
N PRO A 295 6.92 43.31 -26.69
CA PRO A 295 8.05 44.24 -26.51
C PRO A 295 9.24 43.64 -25.73
N THR A 296 8.98 42.65 -24.86
CA THR A 296 10.00 41.90 -24.12
C THR A 296 9.92 40.43 -24.51
N PRO A 297 11.02 39.76 -24.89
CA PRO A 297 10.98 38.35 -25.25
C PRO A 297 10.60 37.48 -24.04
N CYS A 298 9.63 36.59 -24.21
CA CYS A 298 9.26 35.66 -23.16
C CYS A 298 10.31 34.55 -23.03
N LEU A 299 10.91 34.42 -21.84
CA LEU A 299 11.77 33.30 -21.50
C LEU A 299 10.96 32.28 -20.71
N LEU A 300 11.07 30.99 -21.03
CA LEU A 300 10.32 29.93 -20.34
C LEU A 300 10.54 29.91 -18.82
N ARG A 301 11.69 30.39 -18.35
CA ARG A 301 11.98 30.55 -16.91
C ARG A 301 11.03 31.53 -16.21
N TYR A 302 10.41 32.46 -16.94
CA TYR A 302 9.47 33.43 -16.39
C TYR A 302 8.15 32.82 -15.94
N LEU A 303 7.82 31.64 -16.47
CA LEU A 303 6.66 30.84 -16.09
C LEU A 303 6.87 30.11 -14.75
N ASP A 304 8.09 30.10 -14.20
CA ASP A 304 8.43 29.53 -12.90
C ASP A 304 8.38 30.62 -11.82
N CYS A 305 7.66 30.39 -10.73
CA CYS A 305 7.53 31.38 -9.65
C CYS A 305 8.87 31.71 -8.98
N ASN A 306 9.89 30.85 -9.09
CA ASN A 306 11.23 31.18 -8.59
C ASN A 306 11.87 32.38 -9.33
N SER A 307 11.30 32.80 -10.46
CA SER A 307 11.81 33.92 -11.25
C SER A 307 11.22 35.29 -10.88
N PHE A 308 10.32 35.37 -9.89
CA PHE A 308 9.64 36.63 -9.49
C PHE A 308 10.59 37.78 -9.13
N SER A 309 11.78 37.46 -8.61
CA SER A 309 12.78 38.44 -8.19
C SER A 309 13.56 39.07 -9.35
N HIS A 310 13.45 38.55 -10.57
CA HIS A 310 14.12 39.12 -11.73
C HIS A 310 13.33 40.31 -12.30
N SER A 311 13.99 41.46 -12.43
CA SER A 311 13.43 42.68 -13.04
C SER A 311 12.84 42.40 -14.43
N ASP A 312 13.56 41.64 -15.26
CA ASP A 312 13.17 41.37 -16.64
C ASP A 312 11.84 40.60 -16.73
N ARG A 313 11.57 39.75 -15.72
CA ARG A 313 10.34 38.98 -15.63
C ARG A 313 9.16 39.84 -15.19
N GLN A 314 9.39 40.88 -14.37
CA GLN A 314 8.37 41.85 -14.00
C GLN A 314 7.97 42.71 -15.21
N THR A 315 8.97 43.24 -15.94
CA THR A 315 8.74 43.98 -17.19
C THR A 315 8.00 43.15 -18.25
N TRP A 316 8.32 41.86 -18.36
CA TRP A 316 7.57 40.95 -19.21
C TRP A 316 6.13 40.73 -18.71
N ALA A 317 5.92 40.51 -17.42
CA ALA A 317 4.58 40.27 -16.84
C ALA A 317 3.62 41.46 -17.04
N ASP A 318 4.14 42.70 -17.06
CA ASP A 318 3.33 43.91 -17.30
C ASP A 318 2.84 44.04 -18.75
N THR A 319 3.54 43.39 -19.70
CA THR A 319 3.30 43.55 -21.14
C THR A 319 2.83 42.27 -21.84
N THR A 320 2.85 41.14 -21.15
CA THR A 320 2.56 39.83 -21.74
C THR A 320 1.08 39.64 -22.05
N ASN A 321 0.81 38.96 -23.16
CA ASN A 321 -0.52 38.44 -23.47
C ASN A 321 -0.63 36.92 -23.30
N VAL A 322 0.37 36.26 -22.69
CA VAL A 322 0.39 34.80 -22.51
C VAL A 322 -0.82 34.30 -21.72
N PHE A 323 -1.14 34.94 -20.59
CA PHE A 323 -2.23 34.51 -19.72
C PHE A 323 -3.61 34.75 -20.35
N ASN A 324 -3.81 35.91 -20.98
CA ASN A 324 -5.06 36.23 -21.69
C ASN A 324 -5.33 35.31 -22.88
N ASN A 325 -4.30 34.92 -23.63
CA ASN A 325 -4.40 33.98 -24.75
C ASN A 325 -4.54 32.51 -24.32
N CYS A 326 -4.35 32.25 -23.02
CA CYS A 326 -4.54 30.95 -22.40
C CYS A 326 -5.67 30.97 -21.37
N ASN A 327 -6.58 31.94 -21.43
CA ASN A 327 -7.76 31.96 -20.58
C ASN A 327 -8.92 31.21 -21.30
N PRO A 328 -9.41 30.07 -20.77
CA PRO A 328 -10.52 29.35 -21.39
C PRO A 328 -11.82 30.17 -21.50
N ASP A 329 -12.04 31.16 -20.63
CA ASP A 329 -13.22 32.03 -20.69
C ASP A 329 -13.13 33.08 -21.80
N ASN A 330 -11.95 33.24 -22.41
CA ASN A 330 -11.74 34.18 -23.50
C ASN A 330 -12.02 33.50 -24.85
N ASN A 331 -13.10 33.94 -25.52
CA ASN A 331 -13.54 33.45 -26.83
C ASN A 331 -12.49 33.59 -27.95
N ALA A 332 -11.46 34.43 -27.75
CA ALA A 332 -10.36 34.59 -28.70
C ALA A 332 -9.30 33.47 -28.60
N THR A 333 -9.36 32.62 -27.57
CA THR A 333 -8.37 31.57 -27.37
C THR A 333 -8.62 30.39 -28.31
N THR A 334 -7.61 30.06 -29.12
CA THR A 334 -7.67 28.91 -30.04
C THR A 334 -7.22 27.60 -29.39
N PHE A 335 -6.72 27.66 -28.16
CA PHE A 335 -6.18 26.50 -27.46
C PHE A 335 -7.31 25.65 -26.87
N LYS A 336 -7.35 24.36 -27.21
CA LYS A 336 -8.39 23.43 -26.75
C LYS A 336 -7.93 22.71 -25.47
N TYR A 337 -8.56 23.02 -24.34
CA TYR A 337 -8.28 22.39 -23.05
C TYR A 337 -8.95 21.01 -22.88
N GLY A 338 -10.07 20.78 -23.57
CA GLY A 338 -10.80 19.52 -23.51
C GLY A 338 -11.30 19.21 -22.10
N ILE A 339 -11.13 17.97 -21.63
CA ILE A 339 -11.60 17.53 -20.30
C ILE A 339 -10.96 18.26 -19.10
N PHE A 340 -9.96 19.11 -19.35
CA PHE A 340 -9.25 19.89 -18.31
C PHE A 340 -9.73 21.34 -18.21
N GLU A 341 -10.64 21.78 -19.10
CA GLU A 341 -11.16 23.15 -19.13
C GLU A 341 -11.76 23.55 -17.77
N ASN A 342 -12.57 22.67 -17.19
CA ASN A 342 -13.18 22.86 -15.87
C ASN A 342 -12.17 23.05 -14.74
N ALA A 343 -10.93 22.55 -14.87
CA ALA A 343 -9.91 22.75 -13.84
C ALA A 343 -9.45 24.22 -13.77
N VAL A 344 -9.48 24.90 -14.91
CA VAL A 344 -9.01 26.28 -15.06
C VAL A 344 -10.16 27.26 -14.84
N THR A 345 -11.33 27.05 -15.47
CA THR A 345 -12.50 27.94 -15.32
C THR A 345 -12.98 28.02 -13.87
N LYS A 346 -12.84 26.93 -13.11
CA LYS A 346 -13.16 26.89 -11.67
C LYS A 346 -11.96 27.15 -10.75
N ASN A 347 -10.83 27.59 -11.30
CA ASN A 347 -9.61 27.91 -10.56
C ASN A 347 -9.05 26.77 -9.68
N VAL A 348 -9.36 25.52 -9.96
CA VAL A 348 -8.96 24.34 -9.15
C VAL A 348 -7.44 24.23 -9.05
N VAL A 349 -6.73 24.61 -10.11
CA VAL A 349 -5.26 24.59 -10.18
C VAL A 349 -4.57 25.65 -9.33
N SER A 350 -5.33 26.66 -8.86
CA SER A 350 -4.84 27.83 -8.13
C SER A 350 -5.39 27.94 -6.69
N THR A 351 -6.34 27.09 -6.30
CA THR A 351 -6.93 27.10 -4.95
C THR A 351 -6.05 26.40 -3.91
N ASN A 352 -6.44 26.58 -2.64
CA ASN A 352 -5.78 25.94 -1.50
C ASN A 352 -5.84 24.40 -1.59
N PHE A 353 -4.91 23.73 -0.91
CA PHE A 353 -4.75 22.27 -0.99
C PHE A 353 -6.03 21.48 -0.68
N ILE A 354 -6.79 21.86 0.34
CA ILE A 354 -8.01 21.12 0.73
C ILE A 354 -9.10 21.24 -0.33
N GLU A 355 -9.33 22.45 -0.87
CA GLU A 355 -10.34 22.68 -1.89
C GLU A 355 -10.01 21.94 -3.18
N LYS A 356 -8.77 22.05 -3.66
CA LYS A 356 -8.34 21.32 -4.86
C LYS A 356 -8.38 19.81 -4.65
N TYR A 357 -8.01 19.31 -3.48
CA TYR A 357 -8.06 17.89 -3.15
C TYR A 357 -9.50 17.36 -3.17
N LEU A 358 -10.43 18.02 -2.47
CA LEU A 358 -11.83 17.59 -2.40
C LEU A 358 -12.51 17.67 -3.77
N TYR A 359 -12.22 18.73 -4.54
CA TYR A 359 -12.75 18.86 -5.90
C TYR A 359 -12.25 17.72 -6.80
N CYS A 360 -10.96 17.42 -6.77
CA CYS A 360 -10.39 16.36 -7.59
C CYS A 360 -10.87 14.97 -7.15
N LEU A 361 -11.02 14.73 -5.84
CA LEU A 361 -11.62 13.51 -5.31
C LEU A 361 -13.06 13.35 -5.82
N TRP A 362 -13.87 14.40 -5.71
CA TRP A 362 -15.23 14.41 -6.26
C TRP A 362 -15.25 14.15 -7.76
N TRP A 363 -14.39 14.82 -8.53
CA TRP A 363 -14.26 14.59 -9.97
C TRP A 363 -13.91 13.14 -10.28
N GLY A 364 -12.95 12.54 -9.57
CA GLY A 364 -12.56 11.14 -9.74
C GLY A 364 -13.68 10.17 -9.36
N LEU A 365 -14.52 10.52 -8.38
CA LEU A 365 -15.70 9.75 -8.00
C LEU A 365 -16.75 9.72 -9.12
N GLN A 366 -16.94 10.84 -9.82
CA GLN A 366 -17.89 10.93 -10.94
C GLN A 366 -17.51 10.06 -12.14
N GLN A 367 -16.25 9.64 -12.26
CA GLN A 367 -15.76 8.84 -13.38
C GLN A 367 -15.75 7.32 -13.12
N LEU A 368 -16.09 6.89 -11.91
CA LEU A 368 -16.15 5.48 -11.51
C LEU A 368 -17.59 5.01 -11.39
#